data_AF-A0A534QK70-F1
#
_entry.id   AF-A0A534QK70-F1
#
_cell.length_a   1.000
_cell.length_b   1.000
_cell.length_c   1.000
_cell.angle_alpha   90.00
_cell.angle_beta   90.00
_cell.angle_gamma   90.00
#
_symmetry.space_group_name_H-M   'P 1'
#
loop_
_entity.id
_entity.type
_entity.pdbx_description
1 polymer ?
#
loop_
_entity_poly.entity_id
_entity_poly.type
_entity_poly.pdbx_seq_one_letter_code
_entity_poly.pdbx_strand_id
1 'polypeptide(L)' 'GELNKDARLDALMGPGGVASCGNAQNCVEVCPKEIPLTHAIGEIGRQTTIKWIKDIFAR' A
#
# COMPACT_ATOMS: atom_id res chain seq x y z
N GLY A 1 3.73 -11.48 7.90
CA GLY A 1 3.46 -12.06 9.22
C GLY A 1 2.67 -11.06 10.02
N GLU A 2 1.59 -11.50 10.66
CA GLU A 2 0.67 -10.64 11.41
C GLU A 2 1.38 -9.80 12.49
N LEU A 3 2.45 -10.33 13.08
CA LEU A 3 3.20 -9.69 14.16
C LEU A 3 3.79 -8.31 13.80
N ASN A 4 4.01 -8.03 12.52
CA ASN A 4 4.64 -6.78 12.06
C ASN A 4 3.71 -5.96 11.15
N LYS A 5 2.40 -6.22 11.17
CA LYS A 5 1.47 -5.59 10.24
C LYS A 5 1.43 -4.07 10.37
N ASP A 6 1.25 -3.57 11.59
CA ASP A 6 1.11 -2.13 11.83
C ASP A 6 2.38 -1.37 11.47
N ALA A 7 3.55 -1.85 11.93
CA ALA A 7 4.85 -1.25 11.59
C ALA A 7 5.11 -1.20 10.07
N ARG A 8 4.64 -2.20 9.31
CA ARG A 8 4.74 -2.20 7.84
C ARG A 8 3.79 -1.19 7.21
N LEU A 9 2.56 -1.08 7.71
CA LEU A 9 1.61 -0.09 7.22
C LEU A 9 2.07 1.33 7.53
N ASP A 10 2.64 1.58 8.72
CA ASP A 10 3.26 2.87 9.07
C ASP A 10 4.38 3.25 8.08
N ALA A 11 5.28 2.30 7.77
CA ALA A 11 6.34 2.53 6.79
C ALA A 11 5.78 2.87 5.39
N LEU A 12 4.68 2.21 4.98
CA LEU A 12 4.02 2.44 3.69
C LEU A 12 3.20 3.73 3.64
N MET A 13 2.86 4.32 4.79
CA MET A 13 2.21 5.63 4.89
C MET A 13 3.22 6.78 4.90
N GLY A 14 4.52 6.50 5.02
CA GLY A 14 5.60 7.49 4.96
C GLY A 14 5.92 8.01 3.55
N PRO A 15 6.92 8.91 3.43
CA PRO A 15 7.35 9.47 2.16
C PRO A 15 7.78 8.38 1.16
N GLY A 16 7.34 8.50 -0.10
CA GLY A 16 7.59 7.49 -1.14
C GLY A 16 6.75 6.21 -0.97
N GLY A 17 5.84 6.18 -0.01
CA GLY A 17 4.95 5.07 0.29
C GLY A 17 3.80 4.92 -0.73
N VAL A 18 2.76 4.17 -0.33
CA VAL A 18 1.66 3.78 -1.25
C VAL A 18 0.95 4.97 -1.88
N ALA A 19 0.85 6.10 -1.15
CA ALA A 19 0.26 7.33 -1.65
C ALA A 19 1.07 8.03 -2.76
N SER A 20 2.33 7.64 -2.96
CA SER A 20 3.18 8.13 -4.05
C SER A 20 2.98 7.38 -5.37
N CYS A 21 2.15 6.34 -5.40
CA CYS A 21 1.79 5.65 -6.64
C CYS A 21 0.88 6.56 -7.49
N GLY A 22 1.38 7.03 -8.64
CA GLY A 22 0.60 7.84 -9.60
C GLY A 22 -0.35 7.04 -10.50
N ASN A 23 -0.48 5.73 -10.30
CA ASN A 23 -1.30 4.84 -11.12
C ASN A 23 -1.01 4.90 -12.63
N ALA A 24 0.26 5.09 -13.02
CA ALA A 24 0.69 5.11 -14.42
C ALA A 24 0.62 3.72 -15.09
N GLN A 25 0.47 2.65 -14.30
CA GLN A 25 0.35 1.26 -14.77
C GLN A 25 1.52 0.71 -15.59
N ASN A 26 2.65 1.40 -15.67
CA ASN A 26 3.88 0.89 -16.28
C ASN A 26 4.31 -0.47 -15.71
N CYS A 27 4.03 -0.73 -14.43
CA CYS A 27 4.34 -2.00 -13.79
C CYS A 27 3.54 -3.20 -14.35
N VAL A 28 2.39 -2.98 -15.00
CA VAL A 28 1.63 -4.03 -15.69
C VAL A 28 2.32 -4.38 -17.01
N GLU A 29 2.68 -3.35 -17.79
CA GLU A 29 3.25 -3.51 -19.12
C GLU A 29 4.66 -4.12 -19.12
N VAL A 30 5.48 -3.78 -18.12
CA VAL A 30 6.92 -4.14 -18.13
C VAL A 30 7.25 -5.40 -17.34
N CYS A 31 6.30 -5.98 -16.59
CA CYS A 31 6.64 -7.06 -15.66
C CYS A 31 6.89 -8.38 -16.40
N PRO A 32 8.12 -8.93 -16.38
CA PRO A 32 8.43 -10.19 -17.08
C PRO A 32 7.85 -11.44 -16.39
N LYS A 33 7.25 -11.27 -15.21
CA LYS A 33 6.68 -12.34 -14.39
C LYS A 33 5.15 -12.26 -14.31
N GLU A 34 4.55 -11.26 -14.93
CA GLU A 34 3.10 -11.07 -14.98
C GLU A 34 2.44 -11.08 -13.59
N ILE A 35 3.14 -10.59 -12.57
CA ILE A 35 2.56 -10.51 -11.22
C ILE A 35 1.52 -9.39 -11.17
N PRO A 36 0.38 -9.59 -10.47
CA PRO A 36 -0.70 -8.61 -10.41
C PRO A 36 -0.37 -7.47 -9.42
N LEU A 37 0.67 -6.68 -9.73
CA LEU A 37 1.20 -5.68 -8.80
C LEU A 37 0.18 -4.57 -8.47
N THR A 38 -0.65 -4.19 -9.44
CA THR A 38 -1.73 -3.19 -9.23
C THR A 38 -2.76 -3.67 -8.21
N HIS A 39 -3.11 -4.95 -8.21
CA HIS A 39 -4.02 -5.54 -7.22
C HIS A 39 -3.40 -5.51 -5.82
N ALA A 40 -2.12 -5.88 -5.71
CA ALA A 40 -1.40 -5.84 -4.43
C ALA A 40 -1.29 -4.40 -3.88
N ILE A 41 -0.95 -3.42 -4.73
CA ILE A 41 -0.87 -2.00 -4.35
C ILE A 41 -2.24 -1.47 -3.94
N GLY A 42 -3.31 -1.80 -4.66
CA GLY A 42 -4.67 -1.40 -4.32
C GLY A 42 -5.13 -1.93 -2.96
N GLU A 43 -4.85 -3.20 -2.67
CA GLU A 43 -5.14 -3.80 -1.36
C GLU A 43 -4.36 -3.13 -0.23
N ILE A 44 -3.07 -2.83 -0.44
CA ILE A 44 -2.28 -2.06 0.53
C ILE A 44 -2.83 -0.65 0.71
N GLY A 45 -3.22 0.03 -0.37
CA GLY A 45 -3.84 1.36 -0.31
C GLY A 45 -5.12 1.36 0.53
N ARG A 46 -5.96 0.34 0.38
CA ARG A 46 -7.14 0.14 1.23
C ARG A 46 -6.76 -0.07 2.70
N GLN A 47 -5.76 -0.91 2.96
CA GLN A 47 -5.30 -1.16 4.34
C GLN A 47 -4.72 0.11 5.00
N THR A 48 -3.93 0.90 4.29
CA THR A 48 -3.39 2.17 4.80
C THR A 48 -4.50 3.19 5.03
N THR A 49 -5.53 3.24 4.18
CA THR A 49 -6.72 4.09 4.41
C THR A 49 -7.47 3.68 5.67
N ILE A 50 -7.71 2.38 5.86
CA ILE A 50 -8.37 1.87 7.07
C ILE A 50 -7.56 2.19 8.32
N LYS A 51 -6.24 2.00 8.26
CA LYS A 51 -5.35 2.34 9.37
C LYS A 51 -5.38 3.85 9.66
N TRP A 52 -5.28 4.70 8.65
CA TRP A 52 -5.37 6.15 8.81
C TRP A 52 -6.68 6.57 9.49
N ILE A 53 -7.82 6.00 9.07
CA ILE A 53 -9.11 6.21 9.73
C ILE A 53 -9.03 5.78 11.21
N LYS A 54 -8.55 4.57 11.49
CA LYS A 54 -8.39 4.06 12.86
C LYS A 54 -7.50 4.96 13.71
N ASP A 55 -6.36 5.40 13.20
CA ASP A 55 -5.40 6.23 13.92
C ASP A 55 -5.96 7.64 14.22
N ILE A 56 -6.91 8.13 13.42
CA ILE A 56 -7.64 9.38 13.67
C ILE A 56 -8.71 9.20 14.75
N PHE A 57 -9.46 8.10 14.72
CA PHE A 57 -10.59 7.88 15.64
C PHE A 57 -10.25 7.15 16.95
N ALA A 58 -9.11 6.45 17.01
CA ALA A 58 -8.59 5.79 18.20
C ALA A 58 -7.65 6.70 19.02
N ARG A 59 -7.54 7.98 18.63
CA ARG A 59 -6.89 9.05 19.41
C ARG A 59 -7.86 9.71 20.37
#